data_AF-A0A2A5VKB6-F1
#
_entry.id   AF-A0A2A5VKB6-F1
#
_cell.length_a   1.000
_cell.length_b   1.000
_cell.length_c   1.000
_cell.angle_alpha   90.00
_cell.angle_beta   90.00
_cell.angle_gamma   90.00
#
_symmetry.space_group_name_H-M   'P 1'
#
loop_
_entity.id
_entity.type
_entity.pdbx_description
1 polymer ?
#
loop_
_entity_poly.entity_id
_entity_poly.type
_entity_poly.pdbx_seq_one_letter_code
_entity_poly.pdbx_strand_id
1 'polypeptide(L)'
;MADPLLSTLRISLLVICMFAAARSDFQTLSVRDDHWIRWSIPASLVLLLEMASSNAGIENICMTFALLAIFSFCFSSPPDLRNFGEWGRREAILSIFYSLGALGLVGGAVSYSETDFVDLLLGDESPNTALWWSMIGASLTATVFYSSWRFGLIPGGADVKALILMTLFFPSWAFVPEQIYPLAEDPIFRMPPSMVMFVWAAAAFLIAPPVIFVQNATRGNITSIPDLKMAWHATKKKISEVSQFSEMEANPSWILTEIIQKNGENTVVNRILPSSKSTIGTERESDLALLEEMGLDSVWITSKHPFLVYLFLAILPMLLLGDPLAYLIR
;
A
#
# COMPACT_ATOMS: atom_id res chain seq x y z
N MET A 1 8.68 20.31 -16.94
CA MET A 1 7.39 20.64 -16.29
C MET A 1 6.37 19.66 -16.82
N ALA A 2 5.67 18.93 -15.94
CA ALA A 2 4.71 17.91 -16.35
C ALA A 2 3.58 18.53 -17.18
N ASP A 3 3.14 17.87 -18.24
CA ASP A 3 2.00 18.34 -19.03
C ASP A 3 0.76 18.39 -18.11
N PRO A 4 0.10 19.56 -17.93
CA PRO A 4 -1.05 19.68 -17.04
C PRO A 4 -2.18 18.71 -17.37
N LEU A 5 -2.39 18.40 -18.66
CA LEU A 5 -3.43 17.47 -19.10
C LEU A 5 -3.08 16.04 -18.70
N LEU A 6 -1.84 15.60 -18.95
CA LEU A 6 -1.39 14.25 -18.60
C LEU A 6 -1.30 14.07 -17.08
N SER A 7 -0.88 15.10 -16.35
CA SER A 7 -0.85 15.11 -14.89
C SER A 7 -2.25 14.97 -14.30
N THR A 8 -3.22 15.73 -14.83
CA THR A 8 -4.62 15.66 -14.39
C THR A 8 -5.22 14.29 -14.70
N LEU A 9 -4.97 13.76 -15.90
CA LEU A 9 -5.40 12.42 -16.30
C LEU A 9 -4.81 11.34 -15.38
N ARG A 10 -3.51 11.40 -15.12
CA ARG A 10 -2.78 10.48 -14.23
C ARG A 10 -3.37 10.48 -12.83
N ILE A 11 -3.59 11.65 -12.24
CA ILE A 11 -4.20 11.77 -10.90
C ILE A 11 -5.62 11.20 -10.90
N SER A 12 -6.41 11.54 -11.91
CA SER A 12 -7.79 11.04 -12.03
C SER A 12 -7.82 9.51 -12.10
N LEU A 13 -6.95 8.91 -12.91
CA LEU A 13 -6.80 7.46 -13.02
C LEU A 13 -6.35 6.84 -11.69
N LEU A 14 -5.36 7.43 -11.02
CA LEU A 14 -4.90 6.96 -9.70
C LEU A 14 -6.04 6.99 -8.68
N VAL A 15 -6.76 8.10 -8.58
CA VAL A 15 -7.88 8.28 -7.63
C VAL A 15 -8.97 7.25 -7.88
N ILE A 16 -9.37 7.03 -9.15
CA ILE A 16 -10.41 6.04 -9.49
C ILE A 16 -9.91 4.61 -9.19
N CYS A 17 -8.66 4.29 -9.58
CA CYS A 17 -8.04 2.99 -9.31
C CYS A 17 -8.00 2.67 -7.82
N MET A 18 -7.50 3.63 -7.02
CA MET A 18 -7.32 3.46 -5.57
C MET A 18 -8.66 3.50 -4.83
N PHE A 19 -9.63 4.30 -5.27
CA PHE A 19 -10.98 4.30 -4.70
C PHE A 19 -11.66 2.94 -4.87
N ALA A 20 -11.60 2.36 -6.08
CA ALA A 20 -12.16 1.03 -6.33
C ALA A 20 -11.44 -0.06 -5.53
N ALA A 21 -10.10 0.00 -5.43
CA ALA A 21 -9.32 -0.93 -4.60
C ALA A 21 -9.66 -0.78 -3.11
N ALA A 22 -9.70 0.44 -2.58
CA ALA A 22 -10.02 0.72 -1.19
C ALA A 22 -11.44 0.30 -0.83
N ARG A 23 -12.41 0.50 -1.72
CA ARG A 23 -13.78 0.01 -1.54
C ARG A 23 -13.83 -1.53 -1.50
N SER A 24 -13.15 -2.19 -2.43
CA SER A 24 -13.07 -3.67 -2.44
C SER A 24 -12.42 -4.18 -1.15
N ASP A 25 -11.30 -3.60 -0.74
CA ASP A 25 -10.61 -4.01 0.49
C ASP A 25 -11.44 -3.73 1.75
N PHE A 26 -12.17 -2.62 1.78
CA PHE A 26 -13.07 -2.30 2.90
C PHE A 26 -14.24 -3.30 3.01
N GLN A 27 -14.76 -3.79 1.88
CA GLN A 27 -15.92 -4.70 1.85
C GLN A 27 -15.53 -6.18 1.98
N THR A 28 -14.45 -6.60 1.33
CA THR A 28 -14.07 -8.01 1.16
C THR A 28 -12.67 -8.33 1.67
N LEU A 29 -11.94 -7.35 2.24
CA LEU A 29 -10.56 -7.48 2.77
C LEU A 29 -9.57 -8.11 1.78
N SER A 30 -9.87 -7.93 0.51
CA SER A 30 -9.16 -8.48 -0.63
C SER A 30 -9.45 -7.64 -1.87
N VAL A 31 -8.45 -7.57 -2.75
CA VAL A 31 -8.57 -6.95 -4.07
C VAL A 31 -8.07 -7.95 -5.10
N ARG A 32 -8.88 -8.21 -6.13
CA ARG A 32 -8.57 -9.18 -7.17
C ARG A 32 -7.38 -8.74 -8.02
N ASP A 33 -6.57 -9.70 -8.44
CA ASP A 33 -5.40 -9.46 -9.31
C ASP A 33 -5.77 -8.81 -10.64
N ASP A 34 -6.93 -9.17 -11.19
CA ASP A 34 -7.47 -8.56 -12.41
C ASP A 34 -7.63 -7.04 -12.32
N HIS A 35 -7.86 -6.49 -11.12
CA HIS A 35 -7.97 -5.04 -10.90
C HIS A 35 -6.62 -4.38 -11.20
N TRP A 36 -5.57 -4.87 -10.55
CA TRP A 36 -4.21 -4.33 -10.67
C TRP A 36 -3.65 -4.46 -12.08
N ILE A 37 -3.90 -5.59 -12.74
CA ILE A 37 -3.48 -5.82 -14.14
C ILE A 37 -4.23 -4.88 -15.10
N ARG A 38 -5.52 -4.64 -14.89
CA ARG A 38 -6.30 -3.71 -15.75
C ARG A 38 -5.84 -2.28 -15.61
N TRP A 39 -5.51 -1.84 -14.39
CA TRP A 39 -5.09 -0.47 -14.12
C TRP A 39 -3.62 -0.19 -14.46
N SER A 40 -2.77 -1.20 -14.54
CA SER A 40 -1.40 -1.00 -15.02
C SER A 40 -1.32 -0.62 -16.49
N ILE A 41 -2.31 -1.01 -17.31
CA ILE A 41 -2.39 -0.67 -18.73
C ILE A 41 -2.50 0.87 -18.92
N PRO A 42 -3.53 1.57 -18.41
CA PRO A 42 -3.63 3.01 -18.56
C PRO A 42 -2.52 3.75 -17.81
N ALA A 43 -2.05 3.25 -16.65
CA ALA A 43 -0.91 3.84 -15.94
C ALA A 43 0.35 3.88 -16.81
N SER A 44 0.69 2.74 -17.43
CA SER A 44 1.87 2.62 -18.29
C SER A 44 1.71 3.40 -19.60
N LEU A 45 0.51 3.42 -20.17
CA LEU A 45 0.23 4.19 -21.39
C LEU A 45 0.45 5.69 -21.16
N VAL A 46 -0.08 6.24 -20.07
CA VAL A 46 0.08 7.65 -19.73
C VAL A 46 1.55 7.97 -19.46
N LEU A 47 2.27 7.10 -18.75
CA LEU A 47 3.70 7.28 -18.50
C LEU A 47 4.51 7.27 -19.81
N LEU A 48 4.30 6.29 -20.69
CA LEU A 48 5.00 6.22 -21.98
C LEU A 48 4.69 7.42 -22.88
N LEU A 49 3.44 7.87 -22.90
CA LEU A 49 3.04 9.02 -23.70
C LEU A 49 3.67 10.32 -23.19
N GLU A 50 3.80 10.48 -21.87
CA GLU A 50 4.50 11.63 -21.29
C GLU A 50 6.02 11.58 -21.51
N MET A 51 6.62 10.38 -21.41
CA MET A 51 8.04 10.19 -21.75
C MET A 51 8.30 10.54 -23.23
N ALA A 52 7.41 10.12 -24.12
CA ALA A 52 7.51 10.43 -25.54
C ALA A 52 7.29 11.92 -25.85
N SER A 53 6.33 12.58 -25.19
CA SER A 53 6.05 14.00 -25.40
C SER A 53 7.12 14.92 -24.82
N SER A 54 7.79 14.49 -23.74
CA SER A 54 8.91 15.21 -23.13
C SER A 54 10.26 14.98 -23.80
N ASN A 55 10.30 14.24 -24.91
CA ASN A 55 11.52 13.84 -25.62
C ASN A 55 12.54 13.17 -24.67
N ALA A 56 12.04 12.34 -23.76
CA ALA A 56 12.88 11.55 -22.88
C ALA A 56 13.74 10.59 -23.72
N GLY A 57 15.02 10.45 -23.36
CA GLY A 57 15.94 9.52 -24.02
C GLY A 57 15.38 8.09 -24.10
N ILE A 58 15.84 7.32 -25.08
CA ILE A 58 15.39 5.93 -25.31
C ILE A 58 15.58 5.09 -24.04
N GLU A 59 16.65 5.35 -23.29
CA GLU A 59 16.96 4.69 -22.03
C GLU A 59 15.85 4.93 -20.99
N ASN A 60 15.34 6.15 -20.87
CA ASN A 60 14.26 6.51 -19.94
C ASN A 60 12.91 5.89 -20.35
N ILE A 61 12.63 5.84 -21.65
CA ILE A 61 11.46 5.11 -22.16
C ILE A 61 11.58 3.62 -21.83
N CYS A 62 12.75 3.02 -22.07
CA CYS A 62 13.04 1.63 -21.73
C CYS A 62 12.95 1.35 -20.22
N MET A 63 13.34 2.30 -19.35
CA MET A 63 13.18 2.19 -17.90
C MET A 63 11.71 2.05 -17.46
N THR A 64 10.74 2.54 -18.24
CA THR A 64 9.32 2.30 -17.96
C THR A 64 8.99 0.80 -18.02
N PHE A 65 9.63 0.06 -18.93
CA PHE A 65 9.49 -1.38 -19.01
C PHE A 65 10.17 -2.11 -17.84
N ALA A 66 11.22 -1.54 -17.24
CA ALA A 66 11.83 -2.09 -16.03
C ALA A 66 10.86 -2.03 -14.83
N LEU A 67 10.14 -0.92 -14.66
CA LEU A 67 9.09 -0.79 -13.65
C LEU A 67 7.93 -1.77 -13.89
N LEU A 68 7.50 -1.91 -15.14
CA LEU A 68 6.51 -2.92 -15.54
C LEU A 68 6.98 -4.34 -15.25
N ALA A 69 8.26 -4.64 -15.48
CA ALA A 69 8.84 -5.94 -15.20
C ALA A 69 8.75 -6.27 -13.71
N ILE A 70 9.15 -5.33 -12.84
CA ILE A 70 9.05 -5.50 -11.39
C ILE A 70 7.59 -5.68 -10.95
N PHE A 71 6.67 -4.87 -11.49
CA PHE A 71 5.24 -5.00 -11.18
C PHE A 71 4.67 -6.37 -11.61
N SER A 72 5.14 -6.92 -12.73
CA SER A 72 4.65 -8.21 -13.22
C SER A 72 4.99 -9.39 -12.29
N PHE A 73 6.07 -9.27 -11.49
CA PHE A 73 6.46 -10.29 -10.51
C PHE A 73 5.41 -10.49 -9.41
N CYS A 74 4.50 -9.53 -9.22
CA CYS A 74 3.36 -9.68 -8.30
C CYS A 74 2.30 -10.67 -8.80
N PHE A 75 2.32 -11.05 -10.08
CA PHE A 75 1.28 -11.86 -10.73
C PHE A 75 1.81 -13.07 -11.49
N SER A 76 3.10 -13.08 -11.84
CA SER A 76 3.69 -14.10 -12.70
C SER A 76 5.12 -14.36 -12.31
N SER A 77 5.49 -15.63 -12.32
CA SER A 77 6.89 -16.03 -12.30
C SER A 77 7.58 -15.58 -13.59
N PRO A 78 8.85 -15.17 -13.54
CA PRO A 78 9.63 -14.91 -14.75
C PRO A 78 9.61 -16.12 -15.70
N PRO A 79 9.56 -15.92 -17.03
CA PRO A 79 9.55 -17.02 -17.98
C PRO A 79 10.91 -17.73 -17.94
N ASP A 80 10.90 -19.06 -17.95
CA ASP A 80 12.13 -19.85 -17.96
C ASP A 80 12.77 -19.80 -19.34
N LEU A 81 13.96 -19.20 -19.42
CA LEU A 81 14.76 -19.07 -20.64
C LEU A 81 15.14 -20.42 -21.25
N ARG A 82 15.16 -21.50 -20.46
CA ARG A 82 15.50 -22.85 -20.93
C ARG A 82 14.44 -23.44 -21.85
N ASN A 83 13.19 -23.01 -21.71
CA ASN A 83 12.04 -23.56 -22.43
C ASN A 83 11.50 -22.58 -23.48
N PHE A 84 12.36 -21.75 -24.09
CA PHE A 84 11.93 -20.71 -25.04
C PHE A 84 11.03 -21.22 -26.18
N GLY A 85 11.25 -22.45 -26.64
CA GLY A 85 10.44 -23.07 -27.70
C GLY A 85 9.00 -23.43 -27.29
N GLU A 86 8.69 -23.48 -26.00
CA GLU A 86 7.37 -23.85 -25.47
C GLU A 86 6.61 -22.65 -24.91
N TRP A 87 7.15 -21.44 -25.07
CA TRP A 87 6.55 -20.24 -24.52
C TRP A 87 5.18 -19.95 -25.13
N GLY A 88 4.21 -19.74 -24.24
CA GLY A 88 2.93 -19.17 -24.62
C GLY A 88 3.05 -17.68 -24.94
N ARG A 89 1.92 -17.10 -25.37
CA ARG A 89 1.84 -15.67 -25.71
C ARG A 89 2.18 -14.77 -24.51
N ARG A 90 1.84 -15.18 -23.29
CA ARG A 90 2.06 -14.38 -22.08
C ARG A 90 3.54 -14.32 -21.72
N GLU A 91 4.22 -15.46 -21.75
CA GLU A 91 5.66 -15.60 -21.47
C GLU A 91 6.48 -14.77 -22.47
N ALA A 92 6.11 -14.84 -23.75
CA ALA A 92 6.76 -14.04 -24.80
C ALA A 92 6.62 -12.52 -24.57
N ILE A 93 5.41 -12.05 -24.23
CA ILE A 93 5.18 -10.61 -23.94
C ILE A 93 5.99 -10.16 -22.72
N LEU A 94 5.98 -10.95 -21.64
CA LEU A 94 6.75 -10.64 -20.44
C LEU A 94 8.26 -10.60 -20.73
N SER A 95 8.76 -11.56 -21.52
CA SER A 95 10.16 -11.55 -21.92
C SER A 95 10.54 -10.31 -22.71
N ILE A 96 9.68 -9.81 -23.61
CA ILE A 96 9.93 -8.56 -24.34
C ILE A 96 10.03 -7.39 -23.36
N PHE A 97 9.12 -7.29 -22.39
CA PHE A 97 9.18 -6.24 -21.37
C PHE A 97 10.47 -6.33 -20.55
N TYR A 98 10.91 -7.54 -20.20
CA TYR A 98 12.13 -7.73 -19.42
C TYR A 98 13.37 -7.34 -20.23
N SER A 99 13.42 -7.69 -21.52
CA SER A 99 14.50 -7.28 -22.41
C SER A 99 14.54 -5.76 -22.58
N LEU A 100 13.39 -5.11 -22.80
CA LEU A 100 13.32 -3.65 -22.89
C LEU A 100 13.72 -2.97 -21.58
N GLY A 101 13.28 -3.49 -20.44
CA GLY A 101 13.68 -2.99 -19.13
C GLY A 101 15.18 -3.14 -18.88
N ALA A 102 15.76 -4.27 -19.25
CA ALA A 102 17.20 -4.50 -19.16
C ALA A 102 18.00 -3.53 -20.05
N LEU A 103 17.51 -3.24 -21.26
CA LEU A 103 18.11 -2.22 -22.14
C LEU A 103 18.06 -0.82 -21.51
N GLY A 104 16.98 -0.46 -20.82
CA GLY A 104 16.88 0.82 -20.11
C GLY A 104 17.87 0.94 -18.95
N LEU A 105 18.03 -0.15 -18.19
CA LEU A 105 18.98 -0.22 -17.08
C LEU A 105 20.42 -0.18 -17.58
N VAL A 106 20.80 -1.06 -18.51
CA VAL A 106 22.18 -1.15 -19.01
C VAL A 106 22.53 0.05 -19.89
N GLY A 107 21.63 0.43 -20.80
CA GLY A 107 21.83 1.58 -21.68
C GLY A 107 21.96 2.87 -20.90
N GLY A 108 21.07 3.12 -19.93
CA GLY A 108 21.18 4.30 -19.10
C GLY A 108 22.38 4.27 -18.16
N ALA A 109 22.81 3.10 -17.68
CA ALA A 109 24.06 3.00 -16.93
C ALA A 109 25.27 3.38 -17.79
N VAL A 110 25.29 3.03 -19.08
CA VAL A 110 26.37 3.47 -19.99
C VAL A 110 26.27 4.96 -20.29
N SER A 111 25.07 5.48 -20.53
CA SER A 111 24.87 6.87 -20.95
C SER A 111 24.94 7.90 -19.81
N TYR A 112 24.63 7.49 -18.57
CA TYR A 112 24.41 8.41 -17.44
C TYR A 112 25.24 8.07 -16.18
N SER A 113 26.17 7.11 -16.21
CA SER A 113 26.97 6.75 -15.02
C SER A 113 28.07 7.73 -14.64
N GLU A 114 28.58 8.52 -15.59
CA GLU A 114 29.59 9.56 -15.34
C GLU A 114 28.98 10.82 -14.72
N THR A 115 28.20 10.62 -13.66
CA THR A 115 27.53 11.70 -12.93
C THR A 115 28.14 11.92 -11.56
N ASP A 116 28.33 13.18 -11.21
CA ASP A 116 28.62 13.52 -9.82
C ASP A 116 27.32 13.41 -9.02
N PHE A 117 27.33 12.57 -7.99
CA PHE A 117 26.16 12.37 -7.14
C PHE A 117 25.78 13.67 -6.41
N VAL A 118 26.74 14.54 -6.12
CA VAL A 118 26.47 15.84 -5.48
C VAL A 118 25.70 16.74 -6.44
N ASP A 119 26.14 16.85 -7.70
CA ASP A 119 25.47 17.66 -8.72
C ASP A 119 24.07 17.12 -9.05
N LEU A 120 23.92 15.79 -9.05
CA LEU A 120 22.61 15.13 -9.18
C LEU A 120 21.66 15.52 -8.04
N LEU A 121 22.19 15.60 -6.82
CA LEU A 121 21.41 15.95 -5.62
C LEU A 121 21.05 17.43 -5.57
N LEU A 122 21.96 18.30 -6.06
CA LEU A 122 21.76 19.75 -6.17
C LEU A 122 20.85 20.13 -7.34
N GLY A 123 20.60 19.21 -8.28
CA GLY A 123 19.74 19.42 -9.44
C GLY A 123 20.45 20.12 -10.60
N ASP A 124 21.79 20.14 -10.59
CA ASP A 124 22.62 20.78 -11.62
C ASP A 124 22.86 19.87 -12.85
N GLU A 125 22.44 18.61 -12.76
CA GLU A 125 22.54 17.60 -13.81
C GLU A 125 21.51 17.73 -14.94
N SER A 126 21.78 17.06 -16.06
CA SER A 126 20.85 17.07 -17.19
C SER A 126 19.48 16.46 -16.82
N PRO A 127 18.35 16.99 -17.35
CA PRO A 127 17.02 16.47 -17.01
C PRO A 127 16.84 14.97 -17.30
N ASN A 128 17.46 14.46 -18.38
CA ASN A 128 17.39 13.04 -18.74
C ASN A 128 18.17 12.17 -17.76
N THR A 129 19.32 12.66 -17.30
CA THR A 129 20.15 11.98 -16.32
C THR A 129 19.46 11.91 -14.96
N ALA A 130 18.94 13.05 -14.49
CA ALA A 130 18.20 13.13 -13.23
C ALA A 130 16.95 12.23 -13.25
N LEU A 131 16.25 12.19 -14.38
CA LEU A 131 15.10 11.32 -14.58
C LEU A 131 15.49 9.84 -14.50
N TRP A 132 16.56 9.42 -15.17
CA TRP A 132 17.01 8.03 -15.16
C TRP A 132 17.33 7.55 -13.74
N TRP A 133 18.12 8.33 -12.99
CA TRP A 133 18.43 8.03 -11.59
C TRP A 133 17.19 8.03 -10.69
N SER A 134 16.22 8.90 -10.94
CA SER A 134 14.93 8.87 -10.24
C SER A 134 14.16 7.56 -10.51
N MET A 135 14.18 7.07 -11.76
CA MET A 135 13.57 5.79 -12.14
C MET A 135 14.30 4.58 -11.52
N ILE A 136 15.62 4.66 -11.33
CA ILE A 136 16.38 3.69 -10.53
C ILE A 136 15.88 3.70 -9.08
N GLY A 137 15.71 4.87 -8.46
CA GLY A 137 15.13 5.00 -7.12
C GLY A 137 13.73 4.38 -7.01
N ALA A 138 12.87 4.60 -8.01
CA ALA A 138 11.55 3.97 -8.07
C ALA A 138 11.62 2.44 -8.23
N SER A 139 12.53 1.94 -9.06
CA SER A 139 12.76 0.50 -9.28
C SER A 139 13.27 -0.18 -8.00
N LEU A 140 14.20 0.47 -7.29
CA LEU A 140 14.71 0.00 -6.01
C LEU A 140 13.59 -0.05 -4.97
N THR A 141 12.80 1.00 -4.87
CA THR A 141 11.65 1.08 -3.95
C THR A 141 10.62 -0.01 -4.23
N ALA A 142 10.26 -0.21 -5.51
CA ALA A 142 9.35 -1.27 -5.92
C ALA A 142 9.89 -2.67 -5.56
N THR A 143 11.19 -2.90 -5.76
CA THR A 143 11.86 -4.15 -5.41
C THR A 143 11.84 -4.37 -3.90
N VAL A 144 12.11 -3.34 -3.10
CA VAL A 144 12.05 -3.42 -1.63
C VAL A 144 10.64 -3.77 -1.15
N PHE A 145 9.59 -3.18 -1.73
CA PHE A 145 8.21 -3.55 -1.39
C PHE A 145 7.90 -5.01 -1.77
N TYR A 146 8.29 -5.43 -2.97
CA TYR A 146 8.12 -6.82 -3.41
C TYR A 146 8.83 -7.81 -2.49
N SER A 147 10.11 -7.57 -2.17
CA SER A 147 10.90 -8.39 -1.26
C SER A 147 10.30 -8.40 0.15
N SER A 148 9.86 -7.25 0.67
CA SER A 148 9.24 -7.16 1.99
C SER A 148 7.96 -7.99 2.09
N TRP A 149 7.16 -8.03 1.02
CA TRP A 149 6.03 -8.94 0.93
C TRP A 149 6.45 -10.41 0.85
N ARG A 150 7.44 -10.74 0.00
CA ARG A 150 7.91 -12.12 -0.19
C ARG A 150 8.51 -12.75 1.07
N PHE A 151 9.16 -11.93 1.90
CA PHE A 151 9.72 -12.33 3.20
C PHE A 151 8.71 -12.25 4.36
N GLY A 152 7.47 -11.81 4.11
CA GLY A 152 6.42 -11.72 5.12
C GLY A 152 6.57 -10.55 6.10
N LEU A 153 7.38 -9.53 5.78
CA LEU A 153 7.46 -8.28 6.55
C LEU A 153 6.17 -7.45 6.39
N ILE A 154 5.61 -7.43 5.17
CA ILE A 154 4.32 -6.81 4.87
C ILE A 154 3.30 -7.91 4.59
N PRO A 155 2.30 -8.13 5.46
CA PRO A 155 1.30 -9.18 5.26
C PRO A 155 0.36 -8.93 4.08
N GLY A 156 0.15 -7.66 3.70
CA GLY A 156 -0.82 -7.24 2.70
C GLY A 156 -0.27 -7.25 1.26
N GLY A 157 -0.60 -8.30 0.50
CA GLY A 157 -0.24 -8.37 -0.92
C GLY A 157 -0.90 -7.29 -1.79
N ALA A 158 -2.12 -6.88 -1.43
CA ALA A 158 -2.83 -5.81 -2.15
C ALA A 158 -2.19 -4.43 -1.92
N ASP A 159 -1.70 -4.17 -0.70
CA ASP A 159 -0.99 -2.93 -0.35
C ASP A 159 0.30 -2.79 -1.15
N VAL A 160 1.09 -3.87 -1.21
CA VAL A 160 2.34 -3.91 -1.99
C VAL A 160 2.08 -3.74 -3.48
N LYS A 161 1.04 -4.38 -4.03
CA LYS A 161 0.62 -4.19 -5.42
C LYS A 161 0.25 -2.73 -5.70
N ALA A 162 -0.46 -2.07 -4.79
CA ALA A 162 -0.79 -0.64 -4.93
C ALA A 162 0.46 0.25 -4.92
N LEU A 163 1.39 0.01 -3.99
CA LEU A 163 2.62 0.77 -3.86
C LEU A 163 3.58 0.58 -5.05
N ILE A 164 3.65 -0.63 -5.62
CA ILE A 164 4.42 -0.87 -6.84
C ILE A 164 3.70 -0.27 -8.06
N LEU A 165 2.37 -0.39 -8.17
CA LEU A 165 1.62 0.29 -9.24
C LEU A 165 1.80 1.81 -9.18
N MET A 166 1.94 2.38 -7.99
CA MET A 166 2.20 3.81 -7.80
C MET A 166 3.51 4.25 -8.48
N THR A 167 4.52 3.39 -8.60
CA THR A 167 5.75 3.75 -9.33
C THR A 167 5.54 3.85 -10.85
N LEU A 168 4.49 3.22 -11.39
CA LEU A 168 4.09 3.39 -12.80
C LEU A 168 3.29 4.68 -13.02
N PHE A 169 2.51 5.10 -12.02
CA PHE A 169 1.87 6.41 -12.08
C PHE A 169 2.90 7.52 -11.89
N PHE A 170 3.69 7.48 -10.83
CA PHE A 170 4.64 8.52 -10.46
C PHE A 170 6.02 7.92 -10.14
N PRO A 171 6.83 7.61 -11.16
CA PRO A 171 8.18 7.10 -10.94
C PRO A 171 9.13 8.15 -10.37
N SER A 172 8.84 9.44 -10.57
CA SER A 172 9.60 10.54 -9.99
C SER A 172 8.70 11.73 -9.69
N TRP A 173 9.23 12.68 -8.92
CA TRP A 173 8.55 13.96 -8.66
C TRP A 173 8.34 14.79 -9.92
N ALA A 174 9.06 14.51 -11.01
CA ALA A 174 8.85 15.19 -12.30
C ALA A 174 7.46 14.91 -12.90
N PHE A 175 6.80 13.82 -12.48
CA PHE A 175 5.47 13.42 -12.96
C PHE A 175 4.34 13.82 -12.00
N VAL A 176 4.69 14.33 -10.81
CA VAL A 176 3.74 14.83 -9.82
C VAL A 176 3.54 16.32 -10.11
N PRO A 177 2.29 16.82 -10.19
CA PRO A 177 2.09 18.26 -10.34
C PRO A 177 2.70 19.02 -9.17
N GLU A 178 3.00 20.30 -9.41
CA GLU A 178 3.51 21.20 -8.37
C GLU A 178 2.58 21.20 -7.16
N GLN A 179 3.17 21.07 -5.97
CA GLN A 179 2.44 21.05 -4.72
C GLN A 179 1.87 22.44 -4.42
N ILE A 180 0.68 22.51 -3.82
CA ILE A 180 0.03 23.78 -3.46
C ILE A 180 0.84 24.54 -2.41
N TYR A 181 1.52 23.81 -1.52
CA TYR A 181 2.44 24.36 -0.53
C TYR A 181 3.86 23.93 -0.88
N PRO A 182 4.48 24.55 -1.91
CA PRO A 182 5.85 24.22 -2.27
C PRO A 182 6.79 24.60 -1.13
N LEU A 183 7.83 23.80 -0.95
CA LEU A 183 8.90 24.15 -0.02
C LEU A 183 9.59 25.43 -0.51
N ALA A 184 9.96 26.31 0.43
CA ALA A 184 10.61 27.58 0.09
C ALA A 184 11.98 27.40 -0.58
N GLU A 185 12.63 26.27 -0.34
CA GLU A 185 13.86 25.82 -1.00
C GLU A 185 13.65 24.39 -1.46
N ASP A 186 14.25 24.03 -2.61
CA ASP A 186 14.20 22.66 -3.08
C ASP A 186 14.98 21.76 -2.11
N PRO A 187 14.32 20.75 -1.51
CA PRO A 187 14.97 19.90 -0.54
C PRO A 187 16.08 19.10 -1.23
N ILE A 188 17.22 19.04 -0.55
CA ILE A 188 18.42 18.29 -0.99
C ILE A 188 18.05 16.83 -1.28
N PHE A 189 17.12 16.23 -0.54
CA PHE A 189 16.68 14.87 -0.79
C PHE A 189 15.15 14.77 -0.77
N ARG A 190 14.58 14.13 -1.80
CA ARG A 190 13.17 13.76 -1.85
C ARG A 190 13.04 12.25 -1.99
N MET A 191 12.25 11.63 -1.10
CA MET A 191 11.91 10.23 -1.21
C MET A 191 11.10 9.95 -2.49
N PRO A 192 11.19 8.74 -3.09
CA PRO A 192 10.34 8.36 -4.21
C PRO A 192 8.85 8.50 -3.89
N PRO A 193 8.00 8.92 -4.85
CA PRO A 193 6.57 9.18 -4.61
C PRO A 193 5.79 8.01 -3.97
N SER A 194 6.11 6.76 -4.32
CA SER A 194 5.48 5.58 -3.71
C SER A 194 5.84 5.40 -2.23
N MET A 195 7.08 5.74 -1.84
CA MET A 195 7.51 5.74 -0.44
C MET A 195 6.83 6.85 0.35
N VAL A 196 6.68 8.04 -0.25
CA VAL A 196 5.94 9.15 0.36
C VAL A 196 4.48 8.78 0.59
N MET A 197 3.84 8.13 -0.38
CA MET A 197 2.48 7.61 -0.21
C MET A 197 2.40 6.60 0.95
N PHE A 198 3.38 5.70 1.07
CA PHE A 198 3.46 4.75 2.19
C PHE A 198 3.59 5.45 3.55
N VAL A 199 4.46 6.45 3.66
CA VAL A 199 4.65 7.22 4.91
C VAL A 199 3.38 7.99 5.28
N TRP A 200 2.72 8.64 4.32
CA TRP A 200 1.45 9.32 4.56
C TRP A 200 0.33 8.36 4.96
N ALA A 201 0.28 7.16 4.36
CA ALA A 201 -0.68 6.13 4.75
C ALA A 201 -0.42 5.62 6.17
N ALA A 202 0.85 5.43 6.55
CA ALA A 202 1.23 5.08 7.92
C ALA A 202 0.84 6.19 8.91
N ALA A 203 1.05 7.46 8.55
CA ALA A 203 0.62 8.59 9.36
C ALA A 203 -0.91 8.65 9.52
N ALA A 204 -1.66 8.41 8.44
CA ALA A 204 -3.13 8.33 8.49
C ALA A 204 -3.60 7.14 9.34
N PHE A 205 -2.91 6.00 9.29
CA PHE A 205 -3.20 4.85 10.15
C PHE A 205 -3.04 5.16 11.65
N LEU A 206 -2.13 6.06 12.03
CA LEU A 206 -1.98 6.50 13.44
C LEU A 206 -3.18 7.29 13.97
N ILE A 207 -4.10 7.73 13.10
CA ILE A 207 -5.36 8.38 13.49
C ILE A 207 -6.39 7.34 13.97
N ALA A 208 -6.27 6.08 13.56
CA ALA A 208 -7.25 5.05 13.88
C ALA A 208 -7.38 4.78 15.40
N PRO A 209 -6.27 4.60 16.18
CA PRO A 209 -6.38 4.36 17.63
C PRO A 209 -7.09 5.50 18.39
N PRO A 210 -6.76 6.79 18.19
CA PRO A 210 -7.52 7.90 18.80
C PRO A 210 -9.02 7.89 18.44
N VAL A 211 -9.38 7.60 17.18
CA VAL A 211 -10.78 7.56 16.75
C VAL A 211 -11.54 6.44 17.45
N ILE A 212 -10.97 5.23 17.51
CA ILE A 212 -11.56 4.08 18.21
C ILE A 212 -11.72 4.39 19.69
N PHE A 213 -10.73 5.04 20.29
CA PHE A 213 -10.78 5.45 21.69
C PHE A 213 -11.95 6.41 21.97
N VAL A 214 -12.10 7.47 21.17
CA VAL A 214 -13.21 8.43 21.30
C VAL A 214 -14.57 7.75 21.07
N GLN A 215 -14.66 6.82 20.12
CA GLN A 215 -15.89 6.04 19.89
C GLN A 215 -16.27 5.19 21.11
N ASN A 216 -15.30 4.52 21.75
CA ASN A 216 -15.57 3.77 22.97
C ASN A 216 -15.94 4.68 24.15
N ALA A 217 -15.29 5.84 24.28
CA ALA A 217 -15.58 6.80 25.33
C ALA A 217 -17.01 7.37 25.20
N THR A 218 -17.42 7.77 23.99
CA THR A 218 -18.76 8.31 23.71
C THR A 218 -19.88 7.28 23.91
N ARG A 219 -19.58 5.99 23.75
CA ARG A 219 -20.52 4.88 24.02
C ARG A 219 -20.55 4.43 25.49
N GLY A 220 -19.73 5.03 26.36
CA GLY A 220 -19.64 4.63 27.76
C GLY A 220 -19.01 3.26 27.99
N ASN A 221 -18.22 2.76 27.03
CA ASN A 221 -17.62 1.42 27.08
C ASN A 221 -16.41 1.33 28.03
N ILE A 222 -15.86 2.47 28.46
CA ILE A 222 -14.67 2.57 29.31
C ILE A 222 -15.11 2.80 30.75
N THR A 223 -15.16 1.72 31.55
CA THR A 223 -15.56 1.81 32.97
C THR A 223 -14.39 1.58 33.92
N SER A 224 -13.30 0.98 33.45
CA SER A 224 -12.13 0.63 34.26
C SER A 224 -10.79 0.91 33.57
N ILE A 225 -9.70 0.92 34.34
CA ILE A 225 -8.33 1.12 33.81
C ILE A 225 -7.95 0.05 32.76
N PRO A 226 -8.25 -1.25 32.94
CA PRO A 226 -8.05 -2.25 31.90
C PRO A 226 -8.78 -1.97 30.58
N ASP A 227 -9.99 -1.39 30.66
CA ASP A 227 -10.75 -1.01 29.46
C ASP A 227 -10.09 0.13 28.68
N LEU A 228 -9.34 1.00 29.36
CA LEU A 228 -8.60 2.10 28.73
C LEU A 228 -7.58 1.56 27.70
N LYS A 229 -6.88 0.47 28.07
CA LYS A 229 -5.93 -0.21 27.19
C LYS A 229 -6.63 -0.87 26.01
N MET A 230 -7.79 -1.50 26.25
CA MET A 230 -8.58 -2.16 25.20
C MET A 230 -9.19 -1.14 24.23
N ALA A 231 -9.73 -0.03 24.75
CA ALA A 231 -10.34 1.03 23.95
C ALA A 231 -9.37 1.70 22.97
N TRP A 232 -8.06 1.57 23.17
CA TRP A 232 -7.05 2.07 22.23
C TRP A 232 -7.01 1.29 20.91
N HIS A 233 -7.35 0.00 20.89
CA HIS A 233 -7.14 -0.88 19.72
C HIS A 233 -8.32 -1.81 19.40
N ALA A 234 -9.39 -1.76 20.19
CA ALA A 234 -10.56 -2.61 20.06
C ALA A 234 -11.84 -1.83 20.36
N THR A 235 -12.97 -2.30 19.84
CA THR A 235 -14.30 -1.74 20.11
C THR A 235 -15.11 -2.74 20.93
N LYS A 236 -15.80 -2.27 21.95
CA LYS A 236 -16.73 -3.10 22.73
C LYS A 236 -18.10 -3.14 22.03
N LYS A 237 -18.61 -4.34 21.76
CA LYS A 237 -19.91 -4.59 21.11
C LYS A 237 -20.74 -5.58 21.93
N LYS A 238 -22.07 -5.50 21.82
CA LYS A 238 -22.98 -6.46 22.44
C LYS A 238 -22.93 -7.81 21.73
N ILE A 239 -23.04 -8.91 22.48
CA ILE A 239 -22.98 -10.27 21.90
C ILE A 239 -24.08 -10.48 20.85
N SER A 240 -25.30 -9.98 21.10
CA SER A 240 -26.44 -10.07 20.18
C SER A 240 -26.24 -9.33 18.86
N GLU A 241 -25.51 -8.22 18.85
CA GLU A 241 -25.16 -7.54 17.60
C GLU A 241 -24.13 -8.36 16.83
N VAL A 242 -23.18 -8.99 17.53
CA VAL A 242 -22.06 -9.73 16.93
C VAL A 242 -22.54 -11.03 16.30
N SER A 243 -23.49 -11.73 16.91
CA SER A 243 -24.12 -12.92 16.33
C SER A 243 -24.91 -12.58 15.05
N GLN A 244 -25.69 -11.48 15.06
CA GLN A 244 -26.45 -11.04 13.89
C GLN A 244 -25.55 -10.64 12.69
N PHE A 245 -24.42 -9.96 12.95
CA PHE A 245 -23.45 -9.63 11.90
C PHE A 245 -22.72 -10.87 11.38
N SER A 246 -22.50 -11.89 12.22
CA SER A 246 -21.90 -13.17 11.80
C SER A 246 -22.78 -13.95 10.81
N GLU A 247 -24.11 -13.84 10.95
CA GLU A 247 -25.07 -14.48 10.03
C GLU A 247 -25.22 -13.73 8.70
N MET A 248 -25.10 -12.39 8.70
CA MET A 248 -25.32 -11.55 7.51
C MET A 248 -24.07 -11.23 6.69
N GLU A 249 -22.90 -11.11 7.31
CA GLU A 249 -21.66 -10.72 6.64
C GLU A 249 -20.48 -11.55 7.12
N ALA A 250 -19.70 -12.08 6.18
CA ALA A 250 -18.41 -12.72 6.45
C ALA A 250 -17.35 -11.67 6.86
N ASN A 251 -17.62 -10.91 7.91
CA ASN A 251 -16.74 -9.85 8.39
C ASN A 251 -15.79 -10.45 9.45
N PRO A 252 -14.50 -10.65 9.14
CA PRO A 252 -13.55 -11.34 10.02
C PRO A 252 -13.10 -10.38 11.12
N SER A 253 -14.00 -10.14 12.05
CA SER A 253 -13.71 -9.43 13.28
C SER A 253 -13.19 -10.43 14.30
N TRP A 254 -12.06 -10.17 14.93
CA TRP A 254 -11.51 -11.09 15.93
C TRP A 254 -12.03 -10.75 17.32
N ILE A 255 -12.49 -11.77 18.05
CA ILE A 255 -12.95 -11.63 19.43
C ILE A 255 -11.71 -11.66 20.34
N LEU A 256 -11.59 -10.66 21.20
CA LEU A 256 -10.46 -10.50 22.12
C LEU A 256 -10.79 -10.90 23.55
N THR A 257 -12.07 -11.13 23.85
CA THR A 257 -12.53 -11.61 25.15
C THR A 257 -12.62 -13.13 25.12
N GLU A 258 -11.85 -13.80 25.97
CA GLU A 258 -11.82 -15.27 26.06
C GLU A 258 -12.03 -15.74 27.51
N ILE A 259 -12.52 -16.96 27.64
CA ILE A 259 -12.60 -17.67 28.91
C ILE A 259 -11.33 -18.49 29.07
N ILE A 260 -10.58 -18.24 30.15
CA ILE A 260 -9.41 -19.02 30.53
C ILE A 260 -9.69 -19.68 31.87
N GLN A 261 -9.50 -21.00 31.94
CA GLN A 261 -9.59 -21.72 33.20
C GLN A 261 -8.31 -21.49 34.00
N LYS A 262 -8.43 -20.79 35.13
CA LYS A 262 -7.32 -20.50 36.04
C LYS A 262 -7.65 -21.11 37.40
N ASN A 263 -6.82 -22.02 37.88
CA ASN A 263 -7.01 -22.72 39.16
C ASN A 263 -8.35 -23.48 39.28
N GLY A 264 -8.87 -24.00 38.17
CA GLY A 264 -10.15 -24.73 38.15
C GLY A 264 -11.40 -23.84 38.01
N GLU A 265 -11.26 -22.52 38.13
CA GLU A 265 -12.33 -21.55 37.91
C GLU A 265 -12.24 -20.91 36.51
N ASN A 266 -13.39 -20.68 35.88
CA ASN A 266 -13.49 -19.99 34.60
C ASN A 266 -13.34 -18.49 34.82
N THR A 267 -12.27 -17.90 34.28
CA THR A 267 -12.01 -16.46 34.39
C THR A 267 -12.06 -15.80 33.02
N VAL A 268 -12.74 -14.65 32.93
CA VAL A 268 -12.84 -13.87 31.70
C VAL A 268 -11.60 -13.00 31.57
N VAL A 269 -10.89 -13.11 30.44
CA VAL A 269 -9.67 -12.35 30.18
C VAL A 269 -9.78 -11.66 28.82
N ASN A 270 -9.41 -10.37 28.80
CA ASN A 270 -9.28 -9.59 27.57
C ASN A 270 -7.83 -9.66 27.08
N ARG A 271 -7.62 -10.23 25.89
CA ARG A 271 -6.32 -10.31 25.24
C ARG A 271 -6.10 -9.10 24.32
N ILE A 272 -4.83 -8.73 24.14
CA ILE A 272 -4.41 -7.67 23.19
C ILE A 272 -4.37 -8.21 21.76
N LEU A 273 -4.05 -9.50 21.62
CA LEU A 273 -3.96 -10.18 20.34
C LEU A 273 -4.95 -11.34 20.33
N PRO A 274 -5.59 -11.61 19.17
CA PRO A 274 -6.47 -12.76 19.04
C PRO A 274 -5.70 -14.06 19.24
N SER A 275 -6.33 -15.05 19.88
CA SER A 275 -5.74 -16.39 19.92
C SER A 275 -5.88 -17.07 18.56
N SER A 276 -4.97 -18.01 18.29
CA SER A 276 -5.04 -18.87 17.10
C SER A 276 -6.38 -19.63 16.99
N LYS A 277 -7.10 -19.82 18.11
CA LYS A 277 -8.40 -20.49 18.17
C LYS A 277 -9.57 -19.58 17.78
N SER A 278 -9.45 -18.26 17.97
CA SER A 278 -10.50 -17.29 17.59
C SER A 278 -10.63 -17.06 16.06
N THR A 279 -9.90 -17.86 15.25
CA THR A 279 -9.86 -17.73 13.79
C THR A 279 -10.94 -18.59 13.14
N ILE A 280 -12.02 -17.93 12.70
CA ILE A 280 -12.99 -18.34 11.64
C ILE A 280 -13.22 -19.85 11.50
N GLY A 281 -14.25 -20.36 12.18
CA GLY A 281 -14.76 -21.72 12.07
C GLY A 281 -15.87 -21.94 13.10
N THR A 282 -16.63 -23.03 12.95
CA THR A 282 -17.81 -23.49 13.72
C THR A 282 -17.74 -23.37 15.27
N GLU A 283 -16.59 -23.05 15.84
CA GLU A 283 -16.36 -22.84 17.27
C GLU A 283 -16.72 -21.41 17.75
N ARG A 284 -16.90 -20.44 16.84
CA ARG A 284 -17.18 -19.03 17.20
C ARG A 284 -18.54 -18.82 17.88
N GLU A 285 -19.57 -19.52 17.42
CA GLU A 285 -20.91 -19.46 18.01
C GLU A 285 -20.95 -20.13 19.38
N SER A 286 -20.25 -21.26 19.54
CA SER A 286 -20.12 -21.92 20.84
C SER A 286 -19.36 -21.07 21.86
N ASP A 287 -18.31 -20.36 21.43
CA ASP A 287 -17.55 -19.46 22.29
C ASP A 287 -18.39 -18.25 22.74
N LEU A 288 -19.18 -17.67 21.84
CA LEU A 288 -20.09 -16.57 22.18
C LEU A 288 -21.20 -17.03 23.13
N ALA A 289 -21.77 -18.22 22.92
CA ALA A 289 -22.78 -18.80 23.81
C ALA A 289 -22.22 -19.06 25.21
N LEU A 290 -20.99 -19.58 25.32
CA LEU A 290 -20.32 -19.77 26.62
C LEU A 290 -20.07 -18.43 27.35
N LEU A 291 -19.70 -17.37 26.61
CA LEU A 291 -19.53 -16.03 27.18
C LEU A 291 -20.86 -15.45 27.68
N GLU A 292 -21.96 -15.69 26.96
CA GLU A 292 -23.31 -15.29 27.34
C GLU A 292 -23.83 -16.08 28.57
N GLU A 293 -23.58 -17.39 28.63
CA GLU A 293 -23.88 -18.23 29.80
C GLU A 293 -23.16 -17.78 31.07
N MET A 294 -21.96 -17.19 30.92
CA MET A 294 -21.21 -16.58 32.02
C MET A 294 -21.72 -15.18 32.41
N GLY A 295 -22.78 -14.67 31.78
CA GLY A 295 -23.44 -13.41 32.12
C GLY A 295 -22.78 -12.17 31.50
N LEU A 296 -22.00 -12.32 30.42
CA LEU A 296 -21.43 -11.17 29.70
C LEU A 296 -22.39 -10.67 28.63
N ASP A 297 -22.78 -9.41 28.70
CA ASP A 297 -23.62 -8.78 27.67
C ASP A 297 -22.81 -8.25 26.46
N SER A 298 -21.48 -8.12 26.62
CA SER A 298 -20.61 -7.46 25.64
C SER A 298 -19.19 -7.98 25.63
N VAL A 299 -18.56 -7.94 24.45
CA VAL A 299 -17.21 -8.45 24.19
C VAL A 299 -16.36 -7.42 23.46
N TRP A 300 -15.05 -7.48 23.67
CA TRP A 300 -14.09 -6.67 22.92
C TRP A 300 -13.78 -7.32 21.58
N ILE A 301 -13.86 -6.53 20.52
CA ILE A 301 -13.64 -6.98 19.15
C ILE A 301 -12.63 -6.06 18.48
N THR A 302 -11.70 -6.66 17.74
CA THR A 302 -10.83 -5.91 16.84
C THR A 302 -11.22 -6.18 15.38
N SER A 303 -11.39 -5.11 14.63
CA SER A 303 -11.66 -5.16 13.20
C SER A 303 -10.34 -5.05 12.43
N LYS A 304 -10.19 -5.84 11.38
CA LYS A 304 -9.09 -5.64 10.44
C LYS A 304 -9.25 -4.26 9.79
N HIS A 305 -8.23 -3.43 9.91
CA HIS A 305 -8.20 -2.12 9.24
C HIS A 305 -7.59 -2.29 7.85
N PRO A 306 -8.36 -2.11 6.76
CA PRO A 306 -7.87 -2.23 5.39
C PRO A 306 -6.84 -1.14 5.10
N PHE A 307 -5.57 -1.50 4.93
CA PHE A 307 -4.50 -0.52 4.78
C PHE A 307 -4.64 0.30 3.48
N LEU A 308 -5.24 -0.30 2.44
CA LEU A 308 -5.59 0.38 1.19
C LEU A 308 -6.48 1.62 1.36
N VAL A 309 -7.32 1.68 2.40
CA VAL A 309 -8.13 2.87 2.68
C VAL A 309 -7.23 4.03 3.08
N TYR A 310 -6.21 3.78 3.91
CA TYR A 310 -5.25 4.82 4.28
C TYR A 310 -4.34 5.20 3.12
N LEU A 311 -3.97 4.25 2.24
CA LEU A 311 -3.25 4.56 0.99
C LEU A 311 -4.07 5.46 0.07
N PHE A 312 -5.38 5.21 -0.04
CA PHE A 312 -6.28 6.09 -0.81
C PHE A 312 -6.34 7.49 -0.20
N LEU A 313 -6.50 7.60 1.13
CA LEU A 313 -6.49 8.89 1.81
C LEU A 313 -5.15 9.63 1.71
N ALA A 314 -4.04 8.88 1.65
CA ALA A 314 -2.67 9.40 1.52
C ALA A 314 -2.40 10.11 0.19
N ILE A 315 -3.21 9.88 -0.85
CA ILE A 315 -3.10 10.62 -2.12
C ILE A 315 -3.20 12.13 -1.87
N LEU A 316 -4.12 12.55 -1.01
CA LEU A 316 -4.39 13.96 -0.76
C LEU A 316 -3.18 14.70 -0.13
N PRO A 317 -2.63 14.28 1.04
CA PRO A 317 -1.47 14.96 1.60
C PRO A 317 -0.22 14.80 0.72
N MET A 318 -0.07 13.70 -0.03
CA MET A 318 1.04 13.54 -0.97
C MET A 318 0.99 14.57 -2.11
N LEU A 319 -0.19 14.85 -2.68
CA LEU A 319 -0.35 15.86 -3.73
C LEU A 319 -0.31 17.30 -3.19
N LEU A 320 -0.82 17.53 -1.97
CA LEU A 320 -0.91 18.88 -1.41
C LEU A 320 0.37 19.33 -0.70
N LEU A 321 1.00 18.43 0.06
CA LEU A 321 2.12 18.71 0.95
C LEU A 321 3.43 18.13 0.44
N GLY A 322 3.40 17.14 -0.45
CA GLY A 322 4.61 16.50 -0.97
C GLY A 322 5.27 15.57 0.04
N ASP A 323 6.61 15.60 0.10
CA ASP A 323 7.42 14.74 0.96
C ASP A 323 7.42 15.22 2.42
N PRO A 324 6.91 14.42 3.38
CA PRO A 324 6.92 14.79 4.80
C PRO A 324 8.34 14.92 5.38
N LEU A 325 9.34 14.16 4.89
CA LEU A 325 10.72 14.27 5.39
C LEU A 325 11.37 15.59 4.98
N ALA A 326 10.98 16.15 3.85
CA ALA A 326 11.53 17.42 3.40
C ALA A 326 11.18 18.58 4.34
N TYR A 327 10.13 18.47 5.16
CA TYR A 327 9.84 19.42 6.24
C TYR A 327 10.68 19.19 7.50
N LEU A 328 11.17 17.96 7.72
CA LEU A 328 11.91 17.57 8.92
C LEU A 328 13.42 17.81 8.78
N ILE A 329 13.97 17.64 7.57
CA ILE A 329 15.40 17.72 7.28
C ILE A 329 15.74 19.10 6.66
N ARG A 330 15.24 20.17 7.29
CA ARG A 330 15.70 21.53 7.02
C ARG A 330 16.99 21.82 7.80
#